data_AF-A0ABD3TCJ8-F1
#
_entry.id   AF-A0ABD3TCJ8-F1
#
_cell.length_a   1.000
_cell.length_b   1.000
_cell.length_c   1.000
_cell.angle_alpha   90.00
_cell.angle_beta   90.00
_cell.angle_gamma   90.00
#
_symmetry.space_group_name_H-M   'P 1'
#
loop_
_entity.id
_entity.type
_entity.pdbx_description
1 polymer ?
#
loop_
_entity_poly.entity_id
_entity_poly.type
_entity_poly.pdbx_seq_one_letter_code
_entity_poly.pdbx_strand_id
1 'polypeptide(L)'
;MIPRDYSFRGRPQNYRGRGGRGNIISQIHGKKLVAENISGVGESSTSQKGNSQTFANILQENEYDDSINYAENQKRKVILHLEYSDLKWQDEPWFLMNRYIDNTQFTATSYKQRNFYENLLKATESCEITHFASNDQKSYTFSKIIVKKIFSYQEWGLSTFKEKDYIFSEKNIAIKFNYWDYISAFDKILYYQNNKKKHTWFIKICGEVYKSPIPNWSVNWWSYHGPSYEILPEKWKTLYSEWIDLSPQISKLITSHKADELIASMHFFIEFSIPWISKWIPIVGYTEHQTPCLYRTSFSKFWEKMNKVDPSSGKLFGADTEELIQT
;
A
#
# COMPACT_ATOMS: atom_id res chain seq x y z
N MET A 1 -38.03 -0.93 49.15
CA MET A 1 -38.86 -2.15 49.14
C MET A 1 -38.42 -3.03 47.97
N ILE A 2 -38.25 -4.32 48.25
CA ILE A 2 -37.61 -5.47 47.54
C ILE A 2 -38.46 -5.95 46.32
N PRO A 3 -38.04 -6.86 45.36
CA PRO A 3 -36.77 -7.56 45.04
C PRO A 3 -36.31 -7.41 43.55
N ARG A 4 -35.05 -7.64 43.11
CA ARG A 4 -34.27 -8.88 42.81
C ARG A 4 -34.99 -10.01 42.05
N ASP A 5 -34.50 -10.35 40.85
CA ASP A 5 -34.33 -11.77 40.48
C ASP A 5 -33.16 -11.99 39.52
N TYR A 6 -32.32 -12.94 39.91
CA TYR A 6 -31.21 -13.52 39.15
C TYR A 6 -31.71 -14.82 38.51
N SER A 7 -31.34 -15.09 37.26
CA SER A 7 -31.10 -16.48 36.85
C SER A 7 -30.03 -16.60 35.76
N PHE A 8 -29.03 -17.41 36.09
CA PHE A 8 -27.99 -17.97 35.22
C PHE A 8 -28.53 -19.22 34.49
N ARG A 9 -27.87 -19.56 33.37
CA ARG A 9 -27.77 -20.86 32.64
C ARG A 9 -28.28 -20.72 31.18
N GLY A 10 -27.57 -21.17 30.14
CA GLY A 10 -26.36 -21.96 30.07
C GLY A 10 -25.71 -21.93 28.67
N ARG A 11 -24.50 -22.50 28.59
CA ARG A 11 -23.74 -22.69 27.35
C ARG A 11 -24.38 -23.76 26.45
N PRO A 12 -24.30 -23.64 25.13
CA PRO A 12 -24.34 -24.79 24.24
C PRO A 12 -22.92 -25.31 23.94
N GLN A 13 -22.77 -26.62 24.10
CA GLN A 13 -21.62 -27.43 23.73
C GLN A 13 -21.40 -27.51 22.21
N ASN A 14 -20.13 -27.75 21.88
CA ASN A 14 -19.63 -28.22 20.59
C ASN A 14 -20.45 -29.41 20.04
N TYR A 15 -20.84 -29.32 18.76
CA TYR A 15 -21.10 -30.49 17.93
C TYR A 15 -20.19 -30.47 16.70
N ARG A 16 -19.30 -31.46 16.65
CA ARG A 16 -18.59 -31.91 15.44
C ARG A 16 -19.57 -32.74 14.61
N GLY A 17 -19.74 -32.40 13.34
CA GLY A 17 -20.40 -33.23 12.34
C GLY A 17 -19.67 -33.12 11.00
N ARG A 18 -19.06 -34.22 10.55
CA ARG A 18 -18.45 -34.37 9.22
C ARG A 18 -19.53 -34.64 8.17
N GLY A 19 -19.29 -34.12 6.96
CA GLY A 19 -19.56 -34.83 5.70
C GLY A 19 -20.92 -34.60 5.05
N GLY A 20 -20.91 -34.01 3.84
CA GLY A 20 -22.06 -33.98 2.96
C GLY A 20 -21.86 -33.05 1.77
N ARG A 21 -21.30 -33.58 0.68
CA ARG A 21 -21.32 -32.94 -0.65
C ARG A 21 -22.77 -32.82 -1.10
N GLY A 22 -23.21 -31.62 -1.43
CA GLY A 22 -24.50 -31.36 -2.08
C GLY A 22 -24.37 -30.18 -3.03
N ASN A 23 -24.19 -30.48 -4.31
CA ASN A 23 -24.33 -29.50 -5.39
C ASN A 23 -25.81 -29.16 -5.54
N ILE A 24 -26.16 -27.87 -5.41
CA ILE A 24 -27.41 -27.35 -5.98
C ILE A 24 -27.03 -26.14 -6.82
N ILE A 25 -27.11 -26.36 -8.13
CA ILE A 25 -27.09 -25.36 -9.17
C ILE A 25 -28.54 -24.90 -9.35
N SER A 26 -28.81 -23.60 -9.21
CA SER A 26 -29.94 -22.95 -9.86
C SER A 26 -29.41 -21.82 -10.74
N GLN A 27 -29.56 -21.99 -12.05
CA GLN A 27 -29.30 -20.99 -13.08
C GLN A 27 -30.59 -20.26 -13.42
N ILE A 28 -30.46 -18.98 -13.78
CA ILE A 28 -31.27 -18.10 -14.68
C ILE A 28 -30.62 -16.71 -14.48
N HIS A 29 -30.08 -15.94 -15.42
CA HIS A 29 -30.14 -15.85 -16.88
C HIS A 29 -28.93 -14.99 -17.37
N GLY A 30 -28.37 -15.30 -18.55
CA GLY A 30 -27.84 -14.26 -19.47
C GLY A 30 -26.32 -14.08 -19.64
N LYS A 31 -25.78 -14.74 -20.68
CA LYS A 31 -24.50 -14.49 -21.41
C LYS A 31 -23.19 -14.84 -20.69
N LYS A 32 -22.80 -16.12 -20.84
CA LYS A 32 -21.42 -16.61 -20.70
C LYS A 32 -20.83 -16.76 -22.11
N LEU A 33 -19.78 -16.00 -22.43
CA LEU A 33 -18.95 -16.29 -23.60
C LEU A 33 -18.05 -17.48 -23.26
N VAL A 34 -18.11 -18.48 -24.12
CA VAL A 34 -17.50 -19.80 -23.99
C VAL A 34 -16.06 -19.72 -24.51
N ALA A 35 -15.09 -20.10 -23.69
CA ALA A 35 -13.78 -20.51 -24.16
C ALA A 35 -13.88 -22.00 -24.52
N GLU A 36 -13.72 -22.31 -25.81
CA GLU A 36 -13.65 -23.67 -26.31
C GLU A 36 -12.35 -24.34 -25.86
N ASN A 37 -12.48 -25.48 -25.20
CA ASN A 37 -11.46 -26.51 -25.16
C ASN A 37 -11.96 -27.64 -26.06
N ILE A 38 -11.20 -28.01 -27.10
CA ILE A 38 -11.24 -29.37 -27.62
C ILE A 38 -9.81 -29.90 -27.77
N SER A 39 -9.66 -31.05 -27.12
CA SER A 39 -8.57 -31.99 -26.94
C SER A 39 -7.98 -32.61 -28.20
N GLY A 40 -6.72 -33.05 -28.09
CA GLY A 40 -6.11 -34.10 -28.91
C GLY A 40 -4.91 -34.72 -28.20
N VAL A 41 -4.90 -36.04 -28.11
CA VAL A 41 -3.98 -36.91 -27.36
C VAL A 41 -2.77 -37.32 -28.23
N GLY A 42 -1.59 -37.46 -27.61
CA GLY A 42 -0.57 -38.43 -28.02
C GLY A 42 0.69 -37.89 -28.71
N GLU A 43 1.83 -38.17 -28.06
CA GLU A 43 3.21 -38.26 -28.59
C GLU A 43 4.09 -36.99 -28.67
N SER A 44 4.97 -36.90 -27.65
CA SER A 44 6.41 -36.59 -27.71
C SER A 44 6.92 -35.60 -28.77
N SER A 45 7.21 -34.37 -28.34
CA SER A 45 8.48 -33.71 -28.66
C SER A 45 8.69 -32.45 -27.83
N THR A 46 9.91 -32.34 -27.31
CA THR A 46 10.52 -31.22 -26.61
C THR A 46 10.27 -29.86 -27.28
N SER A 47 9.73 -28.89 -26.54
CA SER A 47 9.92 -27.47 -26.84
C SER A 47 9.90 -26.62 -25.56
N GLN A 48 10.92 -25.77 -25.48
CA GLN A 48 11.21 -24.87 -24.36
C GLN A 48 10.04 -23.92 -24.11
N LYS A 49 9.44 -23.98 -22.91
CA LYS A 49 8.54 -22.92 -22.43
C LYS A 49 9.39 -21.76 -21.92
N GLY A 50 9.33 -20.64 -22.63
CA GLY A 50 9.87 -19.37 -22.16
C GLY A 50 9.26 -19.00 -20.81
N ASN A 51 10.13 -18.90 -19.80
CA ASN A 51 9.77 -18.37 -18.49
C ASN A 51 9.38 -16.90 -18.64
N SER A 52 8.09 -16.58 -18.56
CA SER A 52 7.70 -15.19 -18.29
C SER A 52 8.09 -14.90 -16.83
N GLN A 53 9.07 -14.02 -16.65
CA GLN A 53 9.55 -13.64 -15.32
C GLN A 53 8.46 -12.89 -14.57
N THR A 54 7.83 -13.56 -13.60
CA THR A 54 6.87 -12.94 -12.68
C THR A 54 7.62 -12.15 -11.60
N PHE A 55 6.98 -11.15 -10.98
CA PHE A 55 7.57 -10.37 -9.89
C PHE A 55 8.10 -11.25 -8.74
N ALA A 56 7.44 -12.38 -8.48
CA ALA A 56 7.89 -13.38 -7.51
C ALA A 56 9.28 -13.96 -7.85
N ASN A 57 9.58 -14.18 -9.13
CA ASN A 57 10.86 -14.75 -9.57
C ASN A 57 12.03 -13.78 -9.35
N ILE A 58 11.79 -12.46 -9.46
CA ILE A 58 12.83 -11.43 -9.27
C ILE A 58 13.25 -11.31 -7.79
N LEU A 59 12.33 -11.58 -6.85
CA LEU A 59 12.63 -11.53 -5.42
C LEU A 59 13.28 -12.82 -4.89
N GLN A 60 13.11 -13.95 -5.59
CA GLN A 60 13.70 -15.24 -5.18
C GLN A 60 15.19 -15.36 -5.54
N GLU A 61 15.67 -14.66 -6.58
CA GLU A 61 17.08 -14.74 -7.01
C GLU A 61 18.05 -13.94 -6.12
N ASN A 62 17.55 -13.08 -5.22
CA ASN A 62 18.38 -12.21 -4.38
C ASN A 62 18.31 -12.57 -2.90
N GLU A 63 18.84 -13.75 -2.51
CA GLU A 63 19.12 -14.10 -1.11
C GLU A 63 20.27 -13.26 -0.48
N TYR A 64 20.74 -12.22 -1.17
CA TYR A 64 21.87 -11.37 -0.77
C TYR A 64 21.63 -9.87 -1.02
N ASP A 65 20.39 -9.38 -0.89
CA ASP A 65 20.08 -7.98 -1.22
C ASP A 65 19.17 -7.26 -0.22
N ASP A 66 19.55 -7.25 1.06
CA ASP A 66 18.98 -6.29 2.03
C ASP A 66 19.67 -4.90 1.93
N SER A 67 20.66 -4.72 1.03
CA SER A 67 21.54 -3.54 0.94
C SER A 67 21.60 -2.78 -0.40
N ILE A 68 20.93 -3.21 -1.48
CA ILE A 68 20.90 -2.43 -2.74
C ILE A 68 19.76 -1.40 -2.67
N ASN A 69 20.17 -0.18 -2.32
CA ASN A 69 19.61 1.12 -2.73
C ASN A 69 18.15 1.40 -2.35
N TYR A 70 17.81 1.29 -1.06
CA TYR A 70 16.64 1.97 -0.53
C TYR A 70 17.07 3.29 0.11
N ALA A 71 16.49 4.41 -0.32
CA ALA A 71 16.67 5.70 0.33
C ALA A 71 15.73 5.81 1.53
N GLU A 72 16.23 6.32 2.66
CA GLU A 72 15.39 6.64 3.81
C GLU A 72 14.52 7.87 3.50
N ASN A 73 13.23 7.81 3.85
CA ASN A 73 12.35 8.96 3.72
C ASN A 73 12.67 10.02 4.80
N GLN A 74 12.58 11.31 4.43
CA GLN A 74 12.98 12.43 5.29
C GLN A 74 12.25 12.47 6.64
N LYS A 75 10.94 12.18 6.67
CA LYS A 75 10.16 12.20 7.91
C LYS A 75 9.93 10.80 8.47
N ARG A 76 10.07 10.71 9.79
CA ARG A 76 9.73 9.55 10.59
C ARG A 76 8.42 9.81 11.33
N LYS A 77 7.61 8.77 11.50
CA LYS A 77 6.33 8.88 12.20
C LYS A 77 6.43 8.28 13.59
N VAL A 78 6.14 9.07 14.62
CA VAL A 78 6.03 8.54 15.98
C VAL A 78 4.90 7.52 16.02
N ILE A 79 5.21 6.31 16.46
CA ILE A 79 4.25 5.24 16.70
C ILE A 79 3.71 5.38 18.13
N LEU A 80 4.60 5.48 19.11
CA LEU A 80 4.29 5.64 20.53
C LEU A 80 5.50 6.20 21.29
N HIS A 81 5.23 6.88 22.41
CA HIS A 81 6.25 7.26 23.38
C HIS A 81 6.60 6.05 24.26
N LEU A 82 7.89 5.88 24.53
CA LEU A 82 8.40 4.78 25.33
C LEU A 82 8.61 5.24 26.77
N GLU A 83 8.46 4.32 27.72
CA GLU A 83 8.90 4.56 29.08
C GLU A 83 10.43 4.43 29.15
N TYR A 84 11.08 5.24 30.00
CA TYR A 84 12.54 5.17 30.16
C TYR A 84 13.03 3.77 30.57
N SER A 85 12.21 3.02 31.31
CA SER A 85 12.52 1.64 31.71
C SER A 85 12.63 0.67 30.54
N ASP A 86 12.05 1.01 29.39
CA ASP A 86 12.06 0.16 28.19
C ASP A 86 13.28 0.39 27.29
N LEU A 87 14.06 1.44 27.55
CA LEU A 87 15.27 1.75 26.79
C LEU A 87 16.33 0.65 26.85
N LYS A 88 16.25 -0.27 27.83
CA LYS A 88 17.03 -1.51 27.85
C LYS A 88 16.82 -2.40 26.61
N TRP A 89 15.76 -2.17 25.83
CA TRP A 89 15.46 -2.87 24.58
C TRP A 89 15.54 -1.94 23.36
N GLN A 90 16.25 -0.82 23.45
CA GLN A 90 16.38 0.15 22.35
C GLN A 90 16.92 -0.47 21.05
N ASP A 91 17.81 -1.46 21.18
CA ASP A 91 18.42 -2.20 20.06
C ASP A 91 17.51 -3.30 19.50
N GLU A 92 16.32 -3.50 20.10
CA GLU A 92 15.30 -4.45 19.66
C GLU A 92 13.95 -3.73 19.36
N PRO A 93 13.89 -2.78 18.40
CA PRO A 93 12.68 -1.97 18.17
C PRO A 93 11.43 -2.79 17.84
N TRP A 94 11.60 -3.93 17.18
CA TRP A 94 10.50 -4.85 16.89
C TRP A 94 9.95 -5.55 18.14
N PHE A 95 10.80 -5.85 19.11
CA PHE A 95 10.36 -6.38 20.39
C PHE A 95 9.49 -5.35 21.11
N LEU A 96 9.96 -4.09 21.18
CA LEU A 96 9.20 -2.97 21.73
C LEU A 96 7.87 -2.75 21.01
N MET A 97 7.86 -2.82 19.68
CA MET A 97 6.62 -2.66 18.94
C MET A 97 5.60 -3.74 19.26
N ASN A 98 6.03 -5.01 19.33
CA ASN A 98 5.14 -6.13 19.66
C ASN A 98 4.72 -6.15 21.13
N ARG A 99 5.51 -5.54 22.02
CA ARG A 99 5.16 -5.38 23.44
C ARG A 99 3.93 -4.47 23.62
N TYR A 100 3.83 -3.42 22.81
CA TYR A 100 2.80 -2.39 22.93
C TYR A 100 1.67 -2.48 21.90
N ILE A 101 1.91 -3.14 20.76
CA ILE A 101 0.98 -3.14 19.62
C ILE A 101 0.79 -4.56 19.08
N ASP A 102 -0.47 -4.95 18.90
CA ASP A 102 -0.83 -6.08 18.06
C ASP A 102 -0.86 -5.65 16.57
N ASN A 103 0.29 -5.80 15.91
CA ASN A 103 0.46 -5.46 14.50
C ASN A 103 -0.29 -6.40 13.53
N THR A 104 -0.81 -7.53 14.01
CA THR A 104 -1.38 -8.56 13.13
C THR A 104 -2.84 -8.29 12.75
N GLN A 105 -3.58 -7.56 13.60
CA GLN A 105 -5.01 -7.32 13.40
C GLN A 105 -5.40 -5.84 13.47
N PHE A 106 -4.68 -5.03 14.24
CA PHE A 106 -5.05 -3.65 14.50
C PHE A 106 -4.07 -2.67 13.87
N THR A 107 -4.63 -1.59 13.34
CA THR A 107 -3.82 -0.43 12.99
C THR A 107 -3.54 0.29 14.29
N ALA A 108 -2.28 0.59 14.58
CA ALA A 108 -1.71 0.89 15.90
C ALA A 108 -2.43 1.94 16.79
N THR A 109 -3.48 2.63 16.33
CA THR A 109 -4.10 3.75 17.05
C THR A 109 -5.62 3.87 16.90
N SER A 110 -6.31 2.92 16.25
CA SER A 110 -7.76 2.99 16.08
C SER A 110 -8.36 1.61 16.20
N TYR A 111 -9.43 1.46 16.98
CA TYR A 111 -10.19 0.21 17.13
C TYR A 111 -10.72 -0.40 15.81
N LYS A 112 -10.44 0.26 14.68
CA LYS A 112 -10.67 -0.20 13.32
C LYS A 112 -9.47 -1.03 12.82
N GLN A 113 -9.79 -2.24 12.37
CA GLN A 113 -8.80 -3.17 11.84
C GLN A 113 -8.27 -2.70 10.49
N ARG A 114 -7.09 -3.20 10.08
CA ARG A 114 -6.49 -2.91 8.78
C ARG A 114 -7.47 -3.17 7.62
N ASN A 115 -8.21 -4.28 7.69
CA ASN A 115 -9.18 -4.66 6.67
C ASN A 115 -10.31 -3.62 6.51
N PHE A 116 -10.70 -2.90 7.56
CA PHE A 116 -11.66 -1.80 7.43
C PHE A 116 -11.13 -0.75 6.45
N TYR A 117 -9.89 -0.30 6.65
CA TYR A 117 -9.26 0.74 5.82
C TYR A 117 -9.01 0.28 4.39
N GLU A 118 -8.58 -0.97 4.20
CA GLU A 118 -8.39 -1.55 2.87
C GLU A 118 -9.71 -1.61 2.09
N ASN A 119 -10.78 -2.11 2.74
CA ASN A 119 -12.10 -2.20 2.12
C ASN A 119 -12.70 -0.83 1.85
N LEU A 120 -12.49 0.14 2.74
CA LEU A 120 -12.89 1.52 2.53
C LEU A 120 -12.26 2.11 1.25
N LEU A 121 -10.96 1.95 1.05
CA LEU A 121 -10.27 2.46 -0.14
C LEU A 121 -10.70 1.74 -1.43
N LYS A 122 -11.01 0.44 -1.35
CA LYS A 122 -11.57 -0.33 -2.47
C LYS A 122 -13.01 0.10 -2.80
N ALA A 123 -13.87 0.24 -1.79
CA ALA A 123 -15.28 0.59 -1.96
C ALA A 123 -15.48 2.02 -2.47
N THR A 124 -14.56 2.93 -2.13
CA THR A 124 -14.50 4.29 -2.67
C THR A 124 -13.79 4.38 -4.03
N GLU A 125 -13.37 3.25 -4.60
CA GLU A 125 -12.57 3.15 -5.83
C GLU A 125 -11.30 4.00 -5.82
N SER A 126 -10.84 4.40 -4.64
CA SER A 126 -9.66 5.25 -4.50
C SER A 126 -8.38 4.45 -4.71
N CYS A 127 -8.38 3.17 -4.33
CA CYS A 127 -7.22 2.30 -4.50
C CYS A 127 -7.59 0.90 -5.01
N GLU A 128 -6.75 0.33 -5.85
CA GLU A 128 -6.67 -1.11 -6.09
C GLU A 128 -5.55 -1.70 -5.23
N ILE A 129 -5.88 -2.70 -4.42
CA ILE A 129 -4.92 -3.31 -3.49
C ILE A 129 -4.92 -4.83 -3.69
N THR A 130 -3.74 -5.38 -3.95
CA THR A 130 -3.52 -6.82 -4.08
C THR A 130 -2.34 -7.27 -3.23
N HIS A 131 -2.53 -8.38 -2.52
CA HIS A 131 -1.54 -8.98 -1.65
C HIS A 131 -0.99 -10.27 -2.29
N PHE A 132 0.33 -10.39 -2.31
CA PHE A 132 1.02 -11.56 -2.83
C PHE A 132 1.77 -12.23 -1.68
N ALA A 133 1.17 -13.31 -1.17
CA ALA A 133 1.82 -14.19 -0.23
C ALA A 133 2.63 -15.23 -1.01
N SER A 134 3.83 -15.52 -0.52
CA SER A 134 4.56 -16.69 -0.99
C SER A 134 4.27 -17.85 -0.05
N ASN A 135 4.11 -19.05 -0.61
CA ASN A 135 3.89 -20.28 0.15
C ASN A 135 5.15 -20.74 0.89
N ASP A 136 6.33 -20.21 0.50
CA ASP A 136 7.61 -20.58 1.08
C ASP A 136 7.93 -19.73 2.31
N GLN A 137 8.12 -20.40 3.45
CA GLN A 137 8.38 -19.82 4.77
C GLN A 137 9.59 -18.85 4.85
N LYS A 138 10.42 -18.77 3.80
CA LYS A 138 11.64 -17.96 3.72
C LYS A 138 11.51 -16.67 2.90
N SER A 139 10.44 -16.50 2.13
CA SER A 139 10.42 -15.50 1.04
C SER A 139 9.73 -14.19 1.42
N TYR A 140 10.18 -13.09 0.82
CA TYR A 140 9.57 -11.77 0.94
C TYR A 140 8.11 -11.83 0.48
N THR A 141 7.20 -11.28 1.28
CA THR A 141 5.84 -11.01 0.80
C THR A 141 5.78 -9.59 0.29
N PHE A 142 4.95 -9.35 -0.72
CA PHE A 142 4.79 -8.01 -1.25
C PHE A 142 3.33 -7.71 -1.49
N SER A 143 3.03 -6.42 -1.55
CA SER A 143 1.69 -5.94 -1.84
C SER A 143 1.77 -4.84 -2.87
N LYS A 144 0.72 -4.73 -3.66
CA LYS A 144 0.60 -3.72 -4.69
C LYS A 144 -0.55 -2.82 -4.33
N ILE A 145 -0.31 -1.53 -4.37
CA ILE A 145 -1.35 -0.51 -4.32
C ILE A 145 -1.24 0.40 -5.54
N ILE A 146 -2.36 0.57 -6.23
CA ILE A 146 -2.54 1.60 -7.25
C ILE A 146 -3.56 2.60 -6.73
N VAL A 147 -3.13 3.83 -6.46
CA VAL A 147 -3.99 4.95 -6.08
C VAL A 147 -4.57 5.57 -7.35
N LYS A 148 -5.89 5.56 -7.48
CA LYS A 148 -6.62 6.04 -8.65
C LYS A 148 -7.29 7.39 -8.43
N LYS A 149 -7.72 7.66 -7.19
CA LYS A 149 -8.47 8.86 -6.81
C LYS A 149 -8.09 9.26 -5.39
N ILE A 150 -8.02 10.56 -5.12
CA ILE A 150 -7.82 11.14 -3.79
C ILE A 150 -8.86 12.23 -3.58
N PHE A 151 -9.79 12.03 -2.64
CA PHE A 151 -10.81 13.04 -2.37
C PHE A 151 -10.26 14.21 -1.55
N SER A 152 -10.47 15.41 -2.07
CA SER A 152 -10.38 16.66 -1.33
C SER A 152 -11.56 16.85 -0.36
N TYR A 153 -11.41 17.78 0.57
CA TYR A 153 -12.51 18.15 1.47
C TYR A 153 -13.71 18.74 0.70
N GLN A 154 -13.45 19.40 -0.44
CA GLN A 154 -14.48 19.99 -1.29
C GLN A 154 -15.33 18.90 -1.95
N GLU A 155 -14.68 17.86 -2.49
CA GLU A 155 -15.36 16.68 -3.05
C GLU A 155 -16.05 15.84 -1.98
N TRP A 156 -15.54 15.86 -0.75
CA TRP A 156 -16.19 15.17 0.36
C TRP A 156 -17.50 15.82 0.79
N GLY A 157 -17.52 17.16 0.83
CA GLY A 157 -18.62 18.01 1.28
C GLY A 157 -18.29 18.81 2.55
N LEU A 158 -19.10 19.84 2.86
CA LEU A 158 -18.86 20.84 3.92
C LEU A 158 -18.70 20.27 5.34
N SER A 159 -19.15 19.03 5.61
CA SER A 159 -18.98 18.38 6.91
C SER A 159 -18.10 17.14 6.79
N THR A 160 -16.85 17.26 7.23
CA THR A 160 -15.86 16.17 7.26
C THR A 160 -16.23 15.06 8.26
N PHE A 161 -17.10 15.37 9.23
CA PHE A 161 -17.67 14.42 10.18
C PHE A 161 -18.92 13.71 9.67
N LYS A 162 -19.52 14.19 8.57
CA LYS A 162 -20.68 13.53 7.99
C LYS A 162 -20.28 12.12 7.54
N GLU A 163 -20.94 11.15 8.14
CA GLU A 163 -20.74 9.74 7.83
C GLU A 163 -21.26 9.44 6.42
N LYS A 164 -20.51 8.62 5.71
CA LYS A 164 -20.92 7.92 4.50
C LYS A 164 -20.89 6.42 4.81
N ASP A 165 -21.65 5.66 4.05
CA ASP A 165 -21.75 4.22 4.23
C ASP A 165 -21.21 3.51 2.99
N TYR A 166 -20.53 2.38 3.20
CA TYR A 166 -20.26 1.42 2.14
C TYR A 166 -20.75 0.05 2.54
N ILE A 167 -21.12 -0.77 1.55
CA ILE A 167 -21.54 -2.15 1.79
C ILE A 167 -20.29 -3.02 1.82
N PHE A 168 -20.01 -3.65 2.97
CA PHE A 168 -18.97 -4.65 3.07
C PHE A 168 -19.46 -5.97 2.47
N SER A 169 -19.10 -6.21 1.21
CA SER A 169 -19.70 -7.25 0.36
C SER A 169 -19.66 -8.65 0.96
N GLU A 170 -18.60 -9.00 1.71
CA GLU A 170 -18.48 -10.35 2.31
C GLU A 170 -19.52 -10.65 3.39
N LYS A 171 -19.98 -9.62 4.12
CA LYS A 171 -20.93 -9.78 5.23
C LYS A 171 -22.29 -9.13 4.96
N ASN A 172 -22.42 -8.41 3.84
CA ASN A 172 -23.59 -7.61 3.49
C ASN A 172 -24.00 -6.64 4.62
N ILE A 173 -23.00 -6.01 5.25
CA ILE A 173 -23.20 -5.05 6.35
C ILE A 173 -22.83 -3.66 5.86
N ALA A 174 -23.69 -2.67 6.14
CA ALA A 174 -23.38 -1.26 5.94
C ALA A 174 -22.37 -0.82 7.01
N ILE A 175 -21.21 -0.36 6.56
CA ILE A 175 -20.15 0.16 7.42
C ILE A 175 -20.06 1.67 7.22
N LYS A 176 -20.11 2.37 8.35
CA LYS A 176 -20.00 3.83 8.40
C LYS A 176 -18.55 4.28 8.45
N PHE A 177 -18.26 5.39 7.77
CA PHE A 177 -16.96 6.05 7.78
C PHE A 177 -17.10 7.54 7.54
N ASN A 178 -16.14 8.33 8.00
CA ASN A 178 -16.08 9.77 7.73
C ASN A 178 -14.81 10.13 6.95
N TYR A 179 -14.58 11.43 6.73
CA TYR A 179 -13.42 11.88 5.94
C TYR A 179 -12.09 11.57 6.64
N TRP A 180 -12.07 11.59 7.97
CA TRP A 180 -10.87 11.29 8.76
C TRP A 180 -10.50 9.81 8.69
N ASP A 181 -11.49 8.92 8.60
CA ASP A 181 -11.27 7.51 8.32
C ASP A 181 -10.66 7.31 6.94
N TYR A 182 -11.16 8.04 5.95
CA TYR A 182 -10.65 8.01 4.58
C TYR A 182 -9.18 8.46 4.51
N ILE A 183 -8.84 9.60 5.11
CA ILE A 183 -7.44 10.08 5.21
C ILE A 183 -6.57 9.05 5.94
N SER A 184 -7.05 8.55 7.08
CA SER A 184 -6.32 7.56 7.88
C SER A 184 -6.06 6.28 7.08
N ALA A 185 -6.98 5.89 6.20
CA ALA A 185 -6.86 4.67 5.42
C ALA A 185 -5.57 4.62 4.62
N PHE A 186 -5.19 5.70 3.95
CA PHE A 186 -3.98 5.79 3.12
C PHE A 186 -2.69 5.50 3.89
N ASP A 187 -2.65 5.87 5.16
CA ASP A 187 -1.49 5.64 6.03
C ASP A 187 -1.57 4.25 6.69
N LYS A 188 -2.75 3.87 7.19
CA LYS A 188 -2.92 2.65 7.97
C LYS A 188 -2.77 1.36 7.16
N ILE A 189 -3.11 1.36 5.87
CA ILE A 189 -2.93 0.16 5.04
C ILE A 189 -1.45 -0.21 4.87
N LEU A 190 -0.57 0.79 4.77
CA LEU A 190 0.86 0.59 4.55
C LEU A 190 1.56 -0.04 5.76
N TYR A 191 0.88 -0.08 6.91
CA TYR A 191 1.39 -0.70 8.13
C TYR A 191 1.28 -2.21 8.14
N TYR A 192 0.73 -2.81 7.08
CA TYR A 192 0.81 -4.25 6.92
C TYR A 192 2.27 -4.70 6.92
N GLN A 193 2.53 -5.72 7.73
CA GLN A 193 3.82 -6.36 7.86
C GLN A 193 3.58 -7.86 8.03
N ASN A 194 4.45 -8.69 7.45
CA ASN A 194 4.34 -10.13 7.64
C ASN A 194 5.00 -10.57 8.96
N ASN A 195 4.72 -11.80 9.39
CA ASN A 195 5.28 -12.35 10.64
C ASN A 195 6.81 -12.42 10.65
N LYS A 196 7.46 -12.35 9.49
CA LYS A 196 8.92 -12.36 9.32
C LYS A 196 9.52 -10.96 9.22
N LYS A 197 8.70 -9.91 9.26
CA LYS A 197 9.10 -8.50 9.13
C LYS A 197 9.77 -8.17 7.78
N LYS A 198 9.46 -8.97 6.75
CA LYS A 198 10.02 -8.88 5.38
C LYS A 198 8.92 -8.60 4.37
N HIS A 199 8.35 -7.39 4.43
CA HIS A 199 7.26 -6.95 3.56
C HIS A 199 7.64 -5.70 2.78
N THR A 200 7.25 -5.65 1.51
CA THR A 200 7.41 -4.48 0.64
C THR A 200 6.12 -4.13 -0.10
N TRP A 201 5.95 -2.86 -0.39
CA TRP A 201 4.83 -2.32 -1.15
C TRP A 201 5.32 -1.82 -2.51
N PHE A 202 4.74 -2.32 -3.60
CA PHE A 202 4.72 -1.61 -4.87
C PHE A 202 3.65 -0.54 -4.78
N ILE A 203 4.01 0.72 -4.98
CA ILE A 203 3.10 1.85 -4.95
C ILE A 203 3.13 2.56 -6.30
N LYS A 204 1.95 2.84 -6.84
CA LYS A 204 1.75 3.69 -8.03
C LYS A 204 0.58 4.63 -7.75
N ILE A 205 0.72 5.90 -8.12
CA ILE A 205 -0.39 6.85 -8.16
C ILE A 205 -0.68 7.13 -9.64
N CYS A 206 -1.94 7.06 -10.05
CA CYS A 206 -2.32 7.35 -11.43
C CYS A 206 -2.31 8.86 -11.69
N GLY A 207 -1.88 9.27 -12.88
CA GLY A 207 -1.83 10.67 -13.32
C GLY A 207 -3.20 11.34 -13.39
N GLU A 208 -4.29 10.58 -13.43
CA GLU A 208 -5.65 11.12 -13.24
C GLU A 208 -5.80 11.87 -11.90
N VAL A 209 -5.07 11.47 -10.86
CA VAL A 209 -5.06 12.18 -9.56
C VAL A 209 -4.50 13.59 -9.72
N TYR A 210 -3.58 13.80 -10.67
CA TYR A 210 -2.98 15.09 -10.96
C TYR A 210 -3.95 16.10 -11.57
N LYS A 211 -5.04 15.63 -12.19
CA LYS A 211 -6.03 16.49 -12.86
C LYS A 211 -6.95 17.23 -11.87
N SER A 212 -6.94 16.84 -10.60
CA SER A 212 -7.69 17.47 -9.52
C SER A 212 -6.75 18.14 -8.51
N PRO A 213 -7.22 19.18 -7.78
CA PRO A 213 -6.43 19.77 -6.70
C PRO A 213 -6.01 18.74 -5.66
N ILE A 214 -4.70 18.52 -5.52
CA ILE A 214 -4.13 17.58 -4.56
C ILE A 214 -4.31 18.14 -3.13
N PRO A 215 -4.96 17.40 -2.21
CA PRO A 215 -5.18 17.89 -0.85
C PRO A 215 -3.88 18.04 -0.04
N ASN A 216 -3.80 19.06 0.84
CA ASN A 216 -2.60 19.26 1.68
C ASN A 216 -2.24 18.05 2.56
N TRP A 217 -3.23 17.28 3.00
CA TRP A 217 -2.95 16.07 3.79
C TRP A 217 -2.23 15.00 2.97
N SER A 218 -2.42 14.94 1.65
CA SER A 218 -1.71 13.98 0.80
C SER A 218 -0.27 14.41 0.55
N VAL A 219 0.02 15.73 0.53
CA VAL A 219 1.40 16.25 0.58
C VAL A 219 2.09 15.83 1.88
N ASN A 220 1.40 15.96 3.02
CA ASN A 220 1.92 15.48 4.29
C ASN A 220 2.13 13.96 4.29
N TRP A 221 1.18 13.19 3.73
CA TRP A 221 1.35 11.74 3.55
C TRP A 221 2.57 11.40 2.67
N TRP A 222 2.79 12.15 1.59
CA TRP A 222 3.95 12.00 0.72
C TRP A 222 5.26 12.17 1.50
N SER A 223 5.31 13.14 2.43
CA SER A 223 6.52 13.34 3.26
C SER A 223 6.91 12.14 4.14
N TYR A 224 5.97 11.23 4.43
CA TYR A 224 6.23 10.00 5.18
C TYR A 224 6.43 8.76 4.30
N HIS A 225 5.81 8.72 3.12
CA HIS A 225 5.66 7.47 2.34
C HIS A 225 6.10 7.59 0.88
N GLY A 226 6.13 8.79 0.34
CA GLY A 226 6.52 9.09 -1.03
C GLY A 226 8.04 9.12 -1.20
N PRO A 227 8.55 8.84 -2.41
CA PRO A 227 9.96 8.91 -2.72
C PRO A 227 10.47 10.35 -2.87
N SER A 228 11.76 10.55 -2.61
CA SER A 228 12.50 11.70 -3.13
C SER A 228 12.93 11.44 -4.58
N TYR A 229 13.20 12.50 -5.35
CA TYR A 229 13.81 12.39 -6.68
C TYR A 229 15.19 11.69 -6.65
N GLU A 230 15.86 11.66 -5.48
CA GLU A 230 17.18 11.02 -5.31
C GLU A 230 17.18 9.52 -5.67
N ILE A 231 16.03 8.84 -5.54
CA ILE A 231 15.92 7.41 -5.88
C ILE A 231 15.95 7.16 -7.39
N LEU A 232 15.71 8.20 -8.20
CA LEU A 232 15.63 8.07 -9.64
C LEU A 232 17.01 7.71 -10.22
N PRO A 233 17.10 6.76 -11.17
CA PRO A 233 18.32 6.55 -11.93
C PRO A 233 18.66 7.78 -12.78
N GLU A 234 19.93 7.94 -13.18
CA GLU A 234 20.44 9.14 -13.87
C GLU A 234 19.57 9.59 -15.05
N LYS A 235 19.16 8.66 -15.91
CA LYS A 235 18.25 8.95 -17.03
C LYS A 235 16.96 9.65 -16.57
N TRP A 236 16.34 9.15 -15.51
CA TRP A 236 15.10 9.69 -14.96
C TRP A 236 15.33 11.00 -14.19
N LYS A 237 16.51 11.19 -13.60
CA LYS A 237 16.90 12.47 -12.99
C LYS A 237 17.06 13.58 -14.02
N THR A 238 17.63 13.27 -15.19
CA THR A 238 17.69 14.22 -16.32
C THR A 238 16.28 14.64 -16.74
N LEU A 239 15.40 13.67 -16.98
CA LEU A 239 13.99 13.93 -17.33
C LEU A 239 13.26 14.76 -16.26
N TYR A 240 13.49 14.46 -14.99
CA TYR A 240 12.93 15.23 -13.86
C TYR A 240 13.41 16.69 -13.88
N SER A 241 14.71 16.91 -14.11
CA SER A 241 15.30 18.25 -14.11
C SER A 241 14.76 19.08 -15.28
N GLU A 242 14.72 18.50 -16.48
CA GLU A 242 14.14 19.14 -17.67
C GLU A 242 12.65 19.46 -17.47
N TRP A 243 11.89 18.54 -16.89
CA TRP A 243 10.47 18.77 -16.61
C TRP A 243 10.24 19.89 -15.57
N ILE A 244 11.08 19.99 -14.53
CA ILE A 244 10.96 21.09 -13.54
C ILE A 244 11.08 22.45 -14.23
N ASP A 245 12.08 22.59 -15.12
CA ASP A 245 12.38 23.85 -15.80
C ASP A 245 11.26 24.25 -16.78
N LEU A 246 10.59 23.26 -17.37
CA LEU A 246 9.53 23.47 -18.36
C LEU A 246 8.14 23.55 -17.74
N SER A 247 7.90 22.94 -16.58
CA SER A 247 6.57 22.83 -15.98
C SER A 247 6.07 24.18 -15.46
N PRO A 248 5.02 24.78 -16.06
CA PRO A 248 4.52 26.08 -15.63
C PRO A 248 3.89 26.03 -14.24
N GLN A 249 3.32 24.88 -13.86
CA GLN A 249 2.69 24.68 -12.55
C GLN A 249 3.75 24.67 -11.44
N ILE A 250 4.82 23.91 -11.63
CA ILE A 250 5.94 23.85 -10.68
C ILE A 250 6.67 25.17 -10.62
N SER A 251 7.00 25.76 -11.77
CA SER A 251 7.63 27.08 -11.84
C SER A 251 6.85 28.15 -11.07
N LYS A 252 5.51 28.15 -11.17
CA LYS A 252 4.65 29.06 -10.39
C LYS A 252 4.70 28.78 -8.88
N LEU A 253 4.72 27.52 -8.47
CA LEU A 253 4.82 27.15 -7.07
C LEU A 253 6.19 27.51 -6.48
N ILE A 254 7.27 27.28 -7.22
CA ILE A 254 8.64 27.65 -6.83
C ILE A 254 8.74 29.18 -6.69
N THR A 255 8.28 29.93 -7.70
CA THR A 255 8.31 31.41 -7.71
C THR A 255 7.49 32.01 -6.56
N SER A 256 6.44 31.32 -6.11
CA SER A 256 5.64 31.75 -4.96
C SER A 256 6.19 31.25 -3.61
N HIS A 257 7.37 30.62 -3.58
CA HIS A 257 7.97 29.94 -2.42
C HIS A 257 7.03 28.92 -1.76
N LYS A 258 6.15 28.31 -2.56
CA LYS A 258 5.16 27.32 -2.14
C LYS A 258 5.51 25.89 -2.56
N ALA A 259 6.47 25.70 -3.47
CA ALA A 259 7.05 24.40 -3.75
C ALA A 259 8.45 24.30 -3.16
N ASP A 260 8.69 23.22 -2.44
CA ASP A 260 10.00 22.67 -2.15
C ASP A 260 10.25 21.45 -3.06
N GLU A 261 11.42 20.85 -2.93
CA GLU A 261 11.81 19.64 -3.64
C GLU A 261 10.81 18.48 -3.44
N LEU A 262 10.19 18.41 -2.26
CA LEU A 262 9.21 17.40 -1.91
C LEU A 262 7.92 17.54 -2.73
N ILE A 263 7.44 18.77 -2.93
CA ILE A 263 6.28 19.04 -3.77
C ILE A 263 6.61 18.76 -5.23
N ALA A 264 7.78 19.18 -5.71
CA ALA A 264 8.20 18.92 -7.09
C ALA A 264 8.31 17.42 -7.38
N SER A 265 8.94 16.64 -6.48
CA SER A 265 9.03 15.18 -6.62
C SER A 265 7.66 14.52 -6.56
N MET A 266 6.78 14.95 -5.64
CA MET A 266 5.41 14.45 -5.57
C MET A 266 4.67 14.64 -6.88
N HIS A 267 4.70 15.85 -7.42
CA HIS A 267 4.03 16.17 -8.67
C HIS A 267 4.56 15.31 -9.83
N PHE A 268 5.88 15.20 -9.98
CA PHE A 268 6.50 14.40 -11.04
C PHE A 268 6.06 12.92 -11.00
N PHE A 269 6.16 12.29 -9.83
CA PHE A 269 5.79 10.87 -9.71
C PHE A 269 4.29 10.63 -9.94
N ILE A 270 3.42 11.57 -9.54
CA ILE A 270 1.97 11.45 -9.73
C ILE A 270 1.61 11.69 -11.20
N GLU A 271 2.05 12.80 -11.79
CA GLU A 271 1.72 13.22 -13.16
C GLU A 271 2.05 12.10 -14.16
N PHE A 272 3.25 11.54 -14.07
CA PHE A 272 3.74 10.48 -14.94
C PHE A 272 3.45 9.07 -14.44
N SER A 273 2.75 8.95 -13.31
CA SER A 273 2.40 7.69 -12.67
C SER A 273 3.59 6.74 -12.44
N ILE A 274 4.72 7.30 -12.02
CA ILE A 274 5.97 6.55 -11.81
C ILE A 274 5.82 5.70 -10.55
N PRO A 275 5.97 4.37 -10.64
CA PRO A 275 5.88 3.51 -9.48
C PRO A 275 7.19 3.42 -8.70
N TRP A 276 7.09 3.10 -7.41
CA TRP A 276 8.24 2.84 -6.54
C TRP A 276 7.95 1.67 -5.60
N ILE A 277 9.02 1.16 -4.99
CA ILE A 277 8.94 0.17 -3.93
C ILE A 277 9.14 0.86 -2.60
N SER A 278 8.26 0.58 -1.64
CA SER A 278 8.32 1.10 -0.27
C SER A 278 8.44 -0.04 0.74
N LYS A 279 9.21 0.16 1.80
CA LYS A 279 9.22 -0.67 3.00
C LYS A 279 9.34 0.21 4.23
N TRP A 280 9.09 -0.33 5.41
CA TRP A 280 9.30 0.41 6.65
C TRP A 280 9.81 -0.50 7.76
N ILE A 281 10.54 0.09 8.71
CA ILE A 281 11.00 -0.57 9.93
C ILE A 281 10.75 0.34 11.15
N PRO A 282 10.54 -0.24 12.35
CA PRO A 282 10.53 0.51 13.59
C PRO A 282 11.97 0.85 14.02
N ILE A 283 12.17 2.06 14.53
CA ILE A 283 13.45 2.54 15.06
C ILE A 283 13.18 3.25 16.39
N VAL A 284 14.03 3.03 17.40
CA VAL A 284 13.96 3.79 18.65
C VAL A 284 14.73 5.10 18.48
N GLY A 285 14.15 6.19 18.96
CA GLY A 285 14.79 7.50 18.94
C GLY A 285 14.19 8.43 19.98
N TYR A 286 14.46 9.71 19.81
CA TYR A 286 13.97 10.76 20.70
C TYR A 286 13.25 11.83 19.91
N THR A 287 12.16 12.35 20.47
CA THR A 287 11.50 13.54 19.94
C THR A 287 12.36 14.79 20.13
N GLU A 288 11.94 15.91 19.55
CA GLU A 288 12.57 17.22 19.75
C GLU A 288 12.67 17.60 21.24
N HIS A 289 11.70 17.17 22.05
CA HIS A 289 11.68 17.37 23.50
C HIS A 289 12.45 16.28 24.29
N GLN A 290 13.32 15.51 23.64
CA GLN A 290 14.12 14.45 24.25
C GLN A 290 13.27 13.36 24.93
N THR A 291 12.04 13.14 24.46
CA THR A 291 11.20 12.05 24.95
C THR A 291 11.49 10.80 24.12
N PRO A 292 11.86 9.65 24.74
CA PRO A 292 12.10 8.43 24.00
C PRO A 292 10.82 7.95 23.32
N CYS A 293 10.93 7.49 22.08
CA CYS A 293 9.80 7.03 21.31
C CYS A 293 10.19 6.00 20.26
N LEU A 294 9.21 5.22 19.85
CA LEU A 294 9.31 4.31 18.73
C LEU A 294 8.84 5.03 17.47
N TYR A 295 9.73 5.17 16.50
CA TYR A 295 9.43 5.70 15.17
C TYR A 295 9.12 4.57 14.19
N ARG A 296 8.27 4.87 13.21
CA ARG A 296 8.21 4.18 11.93
C ARG A 296 9.02 4.98 10.93
N THR A 297 10.01 4.33 10.33
CA THR A 297 10.84 4.90 9.27
C THR A 297 10.55 4.17 7.97
N SER A 298 10.14 4.93 6.96
CA SER A 298 9.88 4.42 5.62
C SER A 298 11.12 4.55 4.75
N PHE A 299 11.23 3.66 3.78
CA PHE A 299 12.28 3.63 2.80
C PHE A 299 11.70 3.41 1.42
N SER A 300 12.28 4.06 0.42
CA SER A 300 11.81 4.05 -0.96
C SER A 300 12.92 3.62 -1.92
N LYS A 301 12.56 2.87 -2.96
CA LYS A 301 13.46 2.44 -4.03
C LYS A 301 12.75 2.55 -5.37
N PHE A 302 13.48 2.97 -6.41
CA PHE A 302 12.91 3.08 -7.75
C PHE A 302 12.52 1.70 -8.29
N TRP A 303 11.43 1.64 -9.06
CA TRP A 303 11.03 0.39 -9.68
C TRP A 303 11.87 0.12 -10.93
N GLU A 304 13.02 -0.54 -10.74
CA GLU A 304 14.01 -0.80 -11.80
C GLU A 304 13.47 -1.49 -13.05
N LYS A 305 12.31 -2.14 -12.97
CA LYS A 305 11.67 -2.73 -14.14
C LYS A 305 11.30 -1.69 -15.20
N MET A 306 11.12 -0.41 -14.83
CA MET A 306 10.95 0.71 -15.79
C MET A 306 12.10 0.77 -16.81
N ASN A 307 13.31 0.37 -16.41
CA ASN A 307 14.50 0.37 -17.26
C ASN A 307 14.70 -0.95 -18.03
N LYS A 308 13.76 -1.90 -17.94
CA LYS A 308 13.88 -3.20 -18.58
C LYS A 308 12.98 -3.29 -19.80
N VAL A 309 13.44 -4.05 -20.79
CA VAL A 309 12.62 -4.45 -21.94
C VAL A 309 11.67 -5.56 -21.49
N ASP A 310 10.40 -5.41 -21.80
CA ASP A 310 9.41 -6.46 -21.66
C ASP A 310 9.71 -7.59 -22.66
N PRO A 311 10.03 -8.81 -22.18
CA PRO A 311 10.34 -9.93 -23.07
C PRO A 311 9.19 -10.31 -24.01
N SER A 312 7.94 -9.94 -23.67
CA SER A 312 6.76 -10.30 -24.47
C SER A 312 6.44 -9.28 -25.57
N SER A 313 6.55 -7.99 -25.29
CA SER A 313 6.27 -6.92 -26.25
C SER A 313 7.52 -6.37 -26.96
N GLY A 314 8.71 -6.65 -26.44
CA GLY A 314 9.97 -6.09 -26.94
C GLY A 314 10.15 -4.60 -26.65
N LYS A 315 9.22 -3.97 -25.92
CA LYS A 315 9.26 -2.54 -25.56
C LYS A 315 9.81 -2.34 -24.15
N LEU A 316 10.46 -1.20 -23.90
CA LEU A 316 10.85 -0.80 -22.55
C LEU A 316 9.59 -0.57 -21.71
N PHE A 317 9.53 -1.08 -20.47
CA PHE A 317 8.38 -0.84 -19.59
C PHE A 317 8.14 0.65 -19.32
N GLY A 318 9.20 1.45 -19.29
CA GLY A 318 9.14 2.89 -19.11
C GLY A 318 8.98 3.72 -20.39
N ALA A 319 9.00 3.11 -21.60
CA ALA A 319 9.04 3.87 -22.86
C ALA A 319 7.91 4.92 -22.97
N ASP A 320 6.67 4.49 -22.76
CA ASP A 320 5.50 5.38 -22.87
C ASP A 320 5.56 6.51 -21.83
N THR A 321 6.17 6.26 -20.67
CA THR A 321 6.33 7.28 -19.61
C THR A 321 7.44 8.27 -19.96
N GLU A 322 8.55 7.80 -20.52
CA GLU A 322 9.63 8.66 -20.97
C GLU A 322 9.18 9.59 -22.10
N GLU A 323 8.45 9.05 -23.08
CA GLU A 323 7.88 9.84 -24.18
C GLU A 323 6.89 10.89 -23.65
N LEU A 324 6.05 10.52 -22.68
CA LEU A 324 5.10 11.43 -22.04
C LEU A 324 5.79 12.57 -21.28
N ILE A 325 6.94 12.33 -20.64
CA ILE A 325 7.68 13.40 -19.93
C ILE A 325 8.29 14.42 -20.90
N GLN A 326 8.66 13.97 -22.10
CA GLN A 326 9.31 14.80 -23.12
C GLN A 326 8.32 15.57 -24.01
N THR A 327 7.02 15.29 -23.89
CA THR A 327 5.94 15.95 -24.63
C THR A 327 5.35 17.09 -23.82
#